data_AF-A0A3D5VHH5-F1
#
_entry.id   AF-A0A3D5VHH5-F1
#
_cell.length_a   1.000
_cell.length_b   1.000
_cell.length_c   1.000
_cell.angle_alpha   90.00
_cell.angle_beta   90.00
_cell.angle_gamma   90.00
#
_symmetry.space_group_name_H-M   'P 1'
#
loop_
_entity.id
_entity.type
_entity.pdbx_description
1 polymer ?
#
loop_
_entity_poly.entity_id
_entity_poly.type
_entity_poly.pdbx_seq_one_letter_code
_entity_poly.pdbx_strand_id
1 'polypeptide(L)'
;MTDEEKRMLSVCGVRCRTDCKAYKTECEGCNELSGKVSWAQFYGKTHCPIYECIEQKCIKSCRECGKAPCEIWHSTRNPDATDEEFDSDIKSRLKNLRQ
;
A
#
# COMPACT_ATOMS: atom_id res chain seq x y z
N MET A 1 15.87 -9.91 5.93
CA MET A 1 14.63 -9.47 6.60
C MET A 1 14.16 -10.57 7.51
N THR A 2 13.84 -10.24 8.76
CA THR A 2 13.19 -11.15 9.71
C THR A 2 11.73 -11.39 9.28
N ASP A 3 11.10 -12.46 9.78
CA ASP A 3 9.69 -12.75 9.46
C ASP A 3 8.71 -11.67 9.99
N GLU A 4 9.13 -10.94 11.02
CA GLU A 4 8.41 -9.78 11.55
C GLU A 4 8.42 -8.61 10.54
N GLU A 5 9.56 -8.33 9.90
CA GLU A 5 9.66 -7.29 8.86
C GLU A 5 8.81 -7.62 7.63
N LYS A 6 8.64 -8.92 7.31
CA LYS A 6 7.75 -9.37 6.22
C LYS A 6 6.27 -9.17 6.55
N ARG A 7 5.85 -9.40 7.79
CA ARG A 7 4.45 -9.16 8.23
C ARG A 7 4.05 -7.69 8.17
N MET A 8 5.03 -6.79 8.32
CA MET A 8 4.82 -5.34 8.31
C MET A 8 4.84 -4.72 6.89
N LEU A 9 5.08 -5.53 5.86
CA LEU A 9 4.99 -5.12 4.47
C LEU A 9 3.54 -5.25 3.99
N SER A 10 2.95 -4.14 3.57
CA SER A 10 1.61 -4.17 2.97
C SER A 10 1.61 -4.90 1.63
N VAL A 11 0.42 -5.31 1.19
CA VAL A 11 0.21 -5.98 -0.12
C VAL A 11 0.75 -5.18 -1.31
N CYS A 12 0.91 -3.86 -1.18
CA CYS A 12 1.39 -2.96 -2.23
C CYS A 12 2.83 -2.47 -1.99
N GLY A 13 3.55 -3.02 -1.01
CA GLY A 13 4.96 -2.71 -0.77
C GLY A 13 5.24 -1.52 0.14
N VAL A 14 4.22 -0.85 0.70
CA VAL A 14 4.41 0.16 1.76
C VAL A 14 4.84 -0.55 3.04
N ARG A 15 5.92 -0.08 3.68
CA ARG A 15 6.30 -0.52 5.04
C ARG A 15 5.66 0.41 6.05
N CYS A 16 4.63 -0.05 6.76
CA CYS A 16 3.85 0.83 7.63
C CYS A 16 4.73 1.56 8.67
N ARG A 17 5.71 0.88 9.26
CA ARG A 17 6.57 1.43 10.31
C ARG A 17 7.56 2.50 9.84
N THR A 18 8.05 2.43 8.60
CA THR A 18 9.12 3.31 8.11
C THR A 18 8.63 4.32 7.07
N ASP A 19 7.62 3.96 6.29
CA ASP A 19 7.21 4.70 5.10
C ASP A 19 5.87 5.44 5.32
N CYS A 20 5.13 5.16 6.40
CA CYS A 20 3.78 5.68 6.61
C CYS A 20 3.66 6.48 7.92
N LYS A 21 3.35 7.78 7.80
CA LYS A 21 3.16 8.69 8.95
C LYS A 21 1.91 8.38 9.78
N ALA A 22 0.90 7.76 9.18
CA ALA A 22 -0.36 7.43 9.85
C ALA A 22 -0.23 6.21 10.79
N TYR A 23 0.75 5.34 10.55
CA TYR A 23 0.94 4.12 11.33
C TYR A 23 1.21 4.42 12.80
N LYS A 24 0.43 3.79 13.69
CA LYS A 24 0.42 3.98 15.15
C LYS A 24 0.12 5.41 15.64
N THR A 25 -0.28 6.30 14.73
CA THR A 25 -0.84 7.62 15.05
C THR A 25 -2.37 7.58 14.94
N GLU A 26 -2.87 7.15 13.78
CA GLU A 26 -4.31 7.09 13.45
C GLU A 26 -4.69 5.79 12.70
N CYS A 27 -3.73 4.89 12.51
CA CYS A 27 -3.88 3.67 11.72
C CYS A 27 -3.07 2.52 12.34
N GLU A 28 -3.66 1.33 12.44
CA GLU A 28 -3.00 0.15 13.03
C GLU A 28 -2.11 -0.63 12.04
N GLY A 29 -2.14 -0.27 10.75
CA GLY A 29 -1.38 -0.92 9.68
C GLY A 29 -2.27 -1.50 8.59
N CYS A 30 -1.77 -1.52 7.36
CA CYS A 30 -2.59 -1.92 6.21
C CYS A 30 -3.09 -3.37 6.30
N ASN A 31 -2.27 -4.28 6.82
CA ASN A 31 -2.61 -5.70 6.92
C ASN A 31 -3.54 -5.95 8.13
N GLU A 32 -3.25 -5.31 9.25
CA GLU A 32 -4.01 -5.35 10.51
C GLU A 32 -5.42 -4.82 10.31
N LEU A 33 -5.58 -3.78 9.49
CA LEU A 33 -6.88 -3.21 9.13
C LEU A 33 -7.54 -3.92 7.94
N SER A 34 -6.89 -4.92 7.33
CA SER A 34 -7.34 -5.55 6.09
C SER A 34 -7.75 -4.51 5.03
N GLY A 35 -6.89 -3.50 4.85
CA GLY A 35 -7.11 -2.41 3.90
C GLY A 35 -8.11 -1.32 4.33
N LYS A 36 -8.78 -1.40 5.50
CA LYS A 36 -9.71 -0.37 6.02
C LYS A 36 -8.98 0.88 6.55
N VAL A 37 -8.23 1.54 5.68
CA VAL A 37 -7.44 2.73 5.98
C VAL A 37 -8.29 4.00 5.95
N SER A 38 -7.96 4.98 6.80
CA SER A 38 -8.73 6.22 6.98
C SER A 38 -8.96 6.99 5.68
N TRP A 39 -7.93 7.09 4.83
CA TRP A 39 -7.99 7.85 3.58
C TRP A 39 -8.87 7.22 2.49
N ALA A 40 -9.28 5.96 2.61
CA ALA A 40 -10.13 5.32 1.59
C ALA A 40 -11.47 6.06 1.43
N GLN A 41 -11.96 6.67 2.51
CA GLN A 41 -13.21 7.43 2.54
C GLN A 41 -13.16 8.66 1.63
N PHE A 42 -11.99 9.26 1.40
CA PHE A 42 -11.84 10.38 0.46
C PHE A 42 -12.23 10.00 -0.97
N TYR A 43 -12.15 8.71 -1.32
CA TYR A 43 -12.57 8.17 -2.62
C TYR A 43 -13.96 7.52 -2.57
N GLY A 44 -14.73 7.72 -1.49
CA GLY A 44 -16.01 7.04 -1.28
C GLY A 44 -15.88 5.52 -1.12
N LYS A 45 -14.73 5.05 -0.61
CA LYS A 45 -14.43 3.63 -0.41
C LYS A 45 -14.26 3.31 1.07
N THR A 46 -14.56 2.05 1.42
CA THR A 46 -14.31 1.52 2.78
C THR A 46 -12.93 0.90 2.91
N HIS A 47 -12.41 0.35 1.82
CA HIS A 47 -11.11 -0.31 1.77
C HIS A 47 -10.20 0.39 0.76
N CYS A 48 -8.89 0.31 0.99
CA CYS A 48 -7.86 0.67 0.02
C CYS A 48 -8.11 -0.11 -1.28
N PRO A 49 -8.26 0.58 -2.43
CA PRO A 49 -8.52 -0.08 -3.72
C PRO A 49 -7.46 -1.11 -4.13
N ILE A 50 -6.20 -0.89 -3.76
CA ILE A 50 -5.14 -1.86 -4.04
C ILE A 50 -5.31 -3.11 -3.18
N TYR A 51 -5.69 -2.95 -1.91
CA TYR A 51 -5.88 -4.08 -0.99
C TYR A 51 -7.08 -4.94 -1.41
N GLU A 52 -8.20 -4.29 -1.70
CA GLU A 52 -9.41 -4.94 -2.24
C GLU A 52 -9.10 -5.71 -3.53
N CYS A 53 -8.30 -5.14 -4.45
CA CYS A 53 -7.90 -5.82 -5.69
C CYS A 53 -7.09 -7.10 -5.43
N ILE A 54 -6.22 -7.10 -4.41
CA ILE A 54 -5.40 -8.26 -4.05
C ILE A 54 -6.26 -9.37 -3.42
N GLU A 55 -7.18 -9.00 -2.54
CA GLU A 55 -8.15 -9.95 -1.95
C GLU A 55 -9.05 -10.58 -3.02
N GLN A 56 -9.61 -9.78 -3.93
CA GLN A 56 -10.45 -10.26 -5.03
C GLN A 56 -9.72 -11.22 -5.98
N LYS A 57 -8.40 -11.05 -6.14
CA LYS A 57 -7.56 -11.93 -6.96
C LYS A 57 -7.06 -13.16 -6.19
N CYS A 58 -7.33 -13.26 -4.89
CA CYS A 58 -6.85 -14.34 -4.02
C CYS A 58 -5.32 -14.52 -4.06
N ILE A 59 -4.57 -13.43 -4.18
CA ILE A 59 -3.10 -13.41 -4.15
C ILE A 59 -2.60 -12.66 -2.91
N LYS A 60 -1.33 -12.83 -2.53
CA LYS A 60 -0.81 -12.24 -1.27
C LYS A 60 -0.32 -10.81 -1.42
N SER A 61 0.09 -10.40 -2.61
CA SER A 61 0.63 -9.06 -2.85
C SER A 61 0.66 -8.69 -4.33
N CYS A 62 0.87 -7.42 -4.62
CA CYS A 62 1.09 -6.91 -5.98
C CYS A 62 2.31 -7.54 -6.66
N ARG A 63 3.26 -8.10 -5.90
CA ARG A 63 4.39 -8.86 -6.46
C ARG A 63 3.91 -10.07 -7.25
N GLU A 64 2.97 -10.83 -6.70
CA GLU A 64 2.40 -12.02 -7.36
C GLU A 64 1.57 -11.62 -8.60
N CYS A 65 0.95 -10.44 -8.58
CA CYS A 65 0.23 -9.92 -9.75
C CYS A 65 1.15 -9.58 -10.93
N GLY A 66 2.39 -9.15 -10.69
CA GLY A 66 3.38 -8.80 -11.71
C GLY A 66 3.07 -7.55 -12.55
N LYS A 67 1.96 -6.85 -12.27
CA LYS A 67 1.50 -5.67 -13.04
C LYS A 67 1.72 -4.33 -12.32
N ALA A 68 2.35 -4.34 -11.14
CA ALA A 68 2.58 -3.11 -10.40
C ALA A 68 3.79 -2.32 -10.97
N PRO A 69 3.70 -0.98 -11.07
CA PRO A 69 2.54 -0.14 -10.74
C PRO A 69 1.51 -0.18 -11.89
N CYS A 70 0.22 -0.27 -11.55
CA CYS A 70 -0.88 -0.26 -12.51
C CYS A 70 -1.80 0.95 -12.28
N GLU A 71 -2.85 1.10 -13.09
CA GLU A 71 -3.82 2.18 -12.97
C GLU A 71 -4.39 2.36 -11.56
N ILE A 72 -4.65 1.26 -10.82
CA ILE A 72 -5.16 1.35 -9.44
C ILE A 72 -4.14 2.03 -8.52
N TRP A 73 -2.84 1.83 -8.73
CA TRP A 73 -1.81 2.53 -7.95
C TRP A 73 -1.86 4.04 -8.23
N HIS A 74 -1.97 4.41 -9.50
CA HIS A 74 -2.04 5.81 -9.93
C HIS A 74 -3.33 6.49 -9.47
N SER A 75 -4.47 5.80 -9.45
CA SER A 75 -5.74 6.38 -8.97
C SER A 75 -5.79 6.56 -7.46
N THR A 76 -4.94 5.85 -6.70
CA THR A 76 -4.76 6.03 -5.24
C THR A 76 -3.64 7.01 -4.87
N ARG A 77 -3.15 7.82 -5.83
CA ARG A 77 -2.17 8.86 -5.57
C ARG A 77 -2.68 9.83 -4.50
N ASN A 78 -1.86 10.13 -3.49
CA ASN A 78 -2.12 11.22 -2.56
C ASN A 78 -2.25 12.54 -3.35
N PRO A 79 -3.42 13.22 -3.33
CA PRO A 79 -3.62 14.46 -4.09
C PRO A 79 -2.68 15.59 -3.66
N ASP A 80 -2.18 15.56 -2.42
CA ASP A 80 -1.29 16.58 -1.87
C ASP A 80 0.19 16.32 -2.19
N ALA A 81 0.54 15.16 -2.76
CA ALA A 81 1.92 14.81 -3.10
C ALA A 81 2.36 15.47 -4.41
N THR A 82 3.59 15.98 -4.46
CA THR A 82 4.19 16.42 -5.73
C THR A 82 4.43 15.22 -6.66
N ASP A 83 4.72 15.49 -7.93
CA ASP A 83 5.05 14.44 -8.90
C ASP A 83 6.32 13.68 -8.48
N GLU A 84 7.32 14.38 -7.94
CA GLU A 84 8.57 13.78 -7.47
C GLU A 84 8.35 12.90 -6.24
N GLU A 85 7.52 13.37 -5.29
CA GLU A 85 7.16 12.59 -4.10
C GLU A 85 6.41 11.32 -4.48
N PHE A 86 5.46 11.43 -5.41
CA PHE A 86 4.70 10.30 -5.91
C PHE A 86 5.59 9.30 -6.65
N ASP A 87 6.47 9.76 -7.54
CA ASP A 87 7.44 8.90 -8.22
C ASP A 87 8.39 8.19 -7.26
N SER A 88 8.82 8.87 -6.20
CA SER A 88 9.66 8.30 -5.14
C SER A 88 8.91 7.21 -4.36
N ASP A 89 7.64 7.43 -4.00
CA ASP A 89 6.78 6.43 -3.35
C ASP A 89 6.66 5.17 -4.21
N ILE A 90 6.33 5.33 -5.49
CA ILE A 90 6.20 4.21 -6.44
C ILE A 90 7.52 3.42 -6.51
N LYS A 91 8.66 4.09 -6.68
CA LYS A 91 9.98 3.44 -6.74
C LYS A 91 10.31 2.69 -5.45
N SER A 92 10.03 3.29 -4.30
CA SER A 92 10.25 2.68 -2.99
C SER A 92 9.43 1.39 -2.81
N ARG A 93 8.13 1.46 -3.09
CA ARG A 93 7.21 0.31 -2.99
C ARG A 93 7.60 -0.82 -3.93
N LEU A 94 7.96 -0.52 -5.18
CA LEU A 94 8.44 -1.52 -6.13
C LEU A 94 9.77 -2.15 -5.72
N LYS A 95 10.65 -1.39 -5.06
CA LYS A 95 11.89 -1.93 -4.48
C LYS A 95 11.56 -2.88 -3.32
N ASN A 96 10.60 -2.51 -2.48
CA ASN A 96 10.18 -3.34 -1.36
C ASN A 96 9.52 -4.66 -1.80
N LEU A 97 8.73 -4.65 -2.88
CA LEU A 97 8.10 -5.86 -3.43
C LEU A 97 9.11 -6.87 -4.01
N ARG A 98 10.37 -6.48 -4.25
CA ARG A 98 11.41 -7.36 -4.81
C ARG A 98 12.22 -8.14 -3.77
N GLN A 99 12.09 -7.78 -2.49
CA GLN A 99 12.82 -8.41 -1.37
C GLN A 99 12.09 -9.66 -0.85
#